data_AF-A0A2M8NN88-F1
#
_entry.id   AF-A0A2M8NN88-F1
#
_cell.length_a   1.000
_cell.length_b   1.000
_cell.length_c   1.000
_cell.angle_alpha   90.00
_cell.angle_beta   90.00
_cell.angle_gamma   90.00
#
_symmetry.space_group_name_H-M   'P 1'
#
loop_
_entity.id
_entity.type
_entity.pdbx_description
1 polymer ?
#
loop_
_entity_poly.entity_id
_entity_poly.type
_entity_poly.pdbx_seq_one_letter_code
_entity_poly.pdbx_strand_id
1 'polypeptide(L)' 'HNGFPSFLRFLDWYRPRYMIHGHVHTYDRRNTTRTEYNDTIIMNINPVTVLEIEPLK' A
#
# COMPACT_ATOMS: atom_id res chain seq x y z
N HIS A 1 -7.39 -11.45 -0.01
CA HIS A 1 -7.73 -10.78 1.26
C HIS A 1 -8.67 -9.62 0.97
N ASN A 2 -9.86 -9.56 1.57
CA ASN A 2 -10.85 -8.47 1.34
C ASN A 2 -10.51 -7.18 2.11
N GLY A 3 -9.22 -6.93 2.41
CA GLY A 3 -8.78 -5.85 3.29
C GLY A 3 -9.17 -6.07 4.76
N PHE A 4 -8.59 -5.28 5.66
CA PHE A 4 -8.94 -5.26 7.08
C PHE A 4 -9.51 -3.88 7.42
N PRO A 5 -10.77 -3.77 7.86
CA PRO A 5 -11.42 -2.47 8.05
C PRO A 5 -10.71 -1.52 9.04
N SER A 6 -9.94 -2.07 10.00
CA SER A 6 -9.19 -1.20 10.92
C SER A 6 -8.07 -0.42 10.21
N PHE A 7 -7.55 -0.92 9.08
CA PHE A 7 -6.57 -0.17 8.30
C PHE A 7 -7.18 1.06 7.67
N LEU A 8 -8.45 1.01 7.24
CA LEU A 8 -9.13 2.21 6.74
C LEU A 8 -9.19 3.29 7.82
N ARG A 9 -9.56 2.93 9.05
CA ARG A 9 -9.54 3.87 10.19
C ARG A 9 -8.16 4.46 10.47
N PHE A 10 -7.10 3.67 10.33
CA PHE A 10 -5.73 4.14 10.47
C PHE A 10 -5.35 5.11 9.34
N LEU A 11 -5.70 4.79 8.10
CA LEU A 11 -5.45 5.65 6.93
C LEU A 11 -6.21 6.97 7.02
N ASP A 12 -7.46 6.95 7.50
CA ASP A 12 -8.27 8.16 7.69
C ASP A 12 -7.68 9.07 8.79
N TRP A 13 -7.07 8.50 9.83
CA TRP A 13 -6.48 9.26 10.93
C TRP A 13 -5.09 9.79 10.60
N TYR A 14 -4.17 8.92 10.20
CA TYR A 14 -2.75 9.23 10.10
C TYR A 14 -2.32 9.70 8.70
N ARG A 15 -3.04 9.28 7.65
CA ARG A 15 -2.76 9.63 6.24
C ARG A 15 -1.26 9.55 5.87
N PRO A 16 -0.60 8.40 6.07
CA PRO A 16 0.80 8.27 5.67
C PRO A 16 0.93 8.41 4.15
N ARG A 17 2.06 8.91 3.66
CA ARG A 17 2.28 9.00 2.20
C ARG A 17 2.24 7.62 1.52
N TYR A 18 2.69 6.58 2.22
CA TYR A 18 2.70 5.21 1.73
C TYR A 18 2.24 4.21 2.81
N MET A 19 1.41 3.24 2.41
CA MET A 19 1.12 2.03 3.19
C MET A 19 1.64 0.83 2.41
N ILE A 20 2.70 0.20 2.92
CA ILE A 20 3.35 -0.93 2.26
C ILE A 20 2.92 -2.21 2.97
N HIS A 21 2.39 -3.18 2.22
CA HIS A 21 2.09 -4.50 2.75
C HIS A 21 2.63 -5.60 1.83
N GLY A 22 2.91 -6.76 2.40
CA GLY A 22 3.37 -7.95 1.69
C GLY A 22 2.53 -9.16 2.08
N HIS A 23 3.06 -10.36 1.80
CA HIS A 23 2.42 -11.63 2.13
C HIS A 23 1.10 -11.90 1.40
N VAL A 24 0.99 -11.42 0.16
CA VAL A 24 -0.03 -11.89 -0.78
C VAL A 24 0.63 -12.97 -1.64
N HIS A 25 0.29 -14.24 -1.39
CA HIS A 25 0.72 -15.40 -2.18
C HIS A 25 0.06 -15.40 -3.57
N THR A 26 0.22 -14.31 -4.33
CA THR A 26 -0.27 -14.23 -5.70
C THR A 26 0.87 -14.61 -6.63
N TYR A 27 0.84 -15.87 -7.10
CA TYR A 27 1.55 -16.31 -8.30
C TYR A 27 1.11 -15.52 -9.55
N ASP A 28 0.01 -14.77 -9.46
CA ASP A 28 -0.53 -13.94 -10.53
C ASP A 28 -0.04 -12.49 -10.45
N ARG A 29 0.76 -12.09 -11.44
CA ARG A 29 1.33 -10.75 -11.65
C ARG A 29 0.30 -9.70 -12.09
N ARG A 30 -0.98 -10.08 -12.26
CA ARG A 30 -2.07 -9.20 -12.71
C ARG A 30 -2.80 -8.48 -11.57
N ASN A 31 -2.42 -8.69 -10.32
CA ASN A 31 -3.06 -8.02 -9.18
C ASN A 31 -2.60 -6.56 -9.07
N THR A 32 -3.55 -5.69 -8.73
CA THR A 32 -3.32 -4.27 -8.43
C THR A 32 -2.22 -4.12 -7.38
N THR A 33 -1.03 -3.68 -7.81
CA THR A 33 0.14 -3.48 -6.93
C THR A 33 0.14 -2.12 -6.24
N ARG A 34 -0.69 -1.19 -6.73
CA ARG A 34 -0.81 0.17 -6.22
C ARG A 34 -2.27 0.60 -6.19
N THR A 35 -2.73 1.08 -5.05
CA THR A 35 -4.07 1.66 -4.83
C THR A 35 -3.91 3.02 -4.16
N GLU A 36 -4.67 4.01 -4.60
CA GLU A 36 -4.71 5.33 -3.95
C GLU A 36 -5.94 5.39 -3.05
N TYR A 37 -5.74 5.83 -1.80
CA TYR A 37 -6.79 6.01 -0.81
C TYR A 37 -6.52 7.28 -0.02
N ASN A 38 -7.38 8.30 -0.19
CA ASN A 38 -7.13 9.66 0.30
C ASN A 38 -5.72 10.14 -0.13
N ASP A 39 -4.90 10.57 0.83
CA ASP A 39 -3.53 11.04 0.62
C ASP A 39 -2.49 9.91 0.75
N THR A 40 -2.93 8.65 0.80
CA THR A 40 -2.08 7.48 0.97
C THR A 40 -2.01 6.63 -0.30
N ILE A 41 -0.79 6.30 -0.71
CA ILE A 41 -0.52 5.29 -1.73
C ILE A 41 -0.32 3.93 -1.04
N ILE A 42 -1.25 3.00 -1.23
CA ILE A 42 -1.18 1.63 -0.72
C ILE A 42 -0.48 0.75 -1.77
N MET A 43 0.60 0.06 -1.37
CA MET A 43 1.38 -0.79 -2.26
C MET A 43 1.52 -2.21 -1.74
N ASN A 44 1.35 -3.17 -2.65
CA ASN A 44 1.57 -4.58 -2.40
C ASN A 44 2.93 -5.00 -2.96
N ILE A 45 3.83 -5.46 -2.09
CA ILE A 45 5.17 -5.92 -2.47
C ILE A 45 5.12 -7.40 -2.83
N ASN A 46 5.56 -7.71 -4.06
CA ASN A 46 5.76 -9.08 -4.53
C ASN A 46 6.78 -9.17 -5.68
N PRO A 47 7.96 -9.80 -5.51
CA PRO A 47 8.65 -10.14 -4.26
C PRO A 47 9.54 -9.00 -3.73
N VAL A 48 9.99 -8.09 -4.60
CA VAL A 48 10.87 -6.96 -4.27
C VAL A 48 10.33 -5.71 -4.96
N THR A 49 10.37 -4.57 -4.29
CA THR A 49 9.97 -3.27 -4.83
C THR A 49 10.96 -2.21 -4.38
N VAL A 50 11.48 -1.42 -5.32
CA VAL A 50 12.36 -0.27 -5.05
C VAL A 50 11.53 0.99 -5.12
N LEU A 51 11.68 1.87 -4.12
CA LEU A 51 10.95 3.11 -3.97
C LEU A 51 11.93 4.27 -3.89
N GLU A 52 11.84 5.19 -4.85
CA GLU A 52 12.51 6.48 -4.80
C GLU A 52 11.55 7.49 -4.18
N ILE A 53 11.97 8.14 -3.09
CA ILE A 53 11.10 9.03 -2.30
C ILE A 53 11.79 10.38 -2.16
N GLU A 54 11.13 11.42 -2.69
CA GLU A 54 11.53 12.80 -2.47
C GLU A 54 11.18 13.26 -1.04
N PRO A 55 12.04 14.04 -0.38
CA PRO A 55 11.75 14.62 0.93
C PRO A 55 10.45 15.43 0.95
N LEU A 56 9.78 15.46 2.10
CA LEU A 56 8.79 16.51 2.36
C LEU A 56 9.54 17.85 2.40
N LYS A 57 8.95 18.87 1.75
CA LYS A 57 9.42 20.25 1.90
C LYS A 57 9.18 20.75 3.31
#